data_AF-A0A969T7D9-F1
#
_entry.id   AF-A0A969T7D9-F1
#
_cell.length_a   1.000
_cell.length_b   1.000
_cell.length_c   1.000
_cell.angle_alpha   90.00
_cell.angle_beta   90.00
_cell.angle_gamma   90.00
#
_symmetry.space_group_name_H-M   'P 1'
#
loop_
_entity.id
_entity.type
_entity.pdbx_description
1 polymer ?
#
loop_
_entity_poly.entity_id
_entity_poly.type
_entity_poly.pdbx_seq_one_letter_code
_entity_poly.pdbx_strand_id
1 'polypeptide(L)'
;MNEAELVDLIRSTEKSKLGGLGIKISNRKEWKELLIGLTSFLPLDFANATRIFYIRNNVQSPILCAYPECKRIIKFPQYKKKYCSHRCASKHIQNDDIFKEKLTAKKKKFWKDADEDFKSGWKNNCKNGMMAKYGVDHNFKLEDHYERSKKTLLKRYGVDSPAKSHIIKDKIRNTNIEKYGVSCPLNAPEQIIKKKETWMKNLGVDNPLKSEVIKKKIRDTHKEKYGMHPSKLPEIKKKQFNTWIKNRAEGKHHIWKRKIFTFPSGRQMILQETRKLYWRII
;
A
#
# COMPACT_ATOMS: atom_id res chain seq x y z
N MET A 1 -34.21 -41.52 36.52
CA MET A 1 -33.29 -40.39 36.74
C MET A 1 -33.80 -39.24 35.93
N ASN A 2 -34.11 -38.12 36.56
CA ASN A 2 -34.74 -36.97 35.92
C ASN A 2 -33.68 -35.99 35.39
N GLU A 3 -34.09 -35.01 34.58
CA GLU A 3 -33.18 -34.00 34.00
C GLU A 3 -32.36 -33.26 35.07
N ALA A 4 -32.99 -32.84 36.17
CA ALA A 4 -32.33 -32.16 37.28
C ALA A 4 -31.29 -33.06 37.98
N GLU A 5 -31.62 -34.32 38.22
CA GLU A 5 -30.73 -35.30 38.87
C GLU A 5 -29.48 -35.59 38.01
N LEU A 6 -29.64 -35.62 36.68
CA LEU A 6 -28.52 -35.79 35.75
C LEU A 6 -27.58 -34.57 35.78
N VAL A 7 -28.13 -33.36 35.84
CA VAL A 7 -27.35 -32.11 35.93
C VAL A 7 -26.58 -32.06 37.24
N ASP A 8 -27.21 -32.42 38.36
CA ASP A 8 -26.59 -32.43 39.68
C ASP A 8 -25.50 -33.51 39.79
N LEU A 9 -25.72 -34.68 39.19
CA LEU A 9 -24.69 -35.71 39.06
C LEU A 9 -23.47 -35.20 38.26
N ILE A 10 -23.70 -34.52 37.13
CA ILE A 10 -22.63 -33.95 36.31
C ILE A 10 -21.84 -32.84 37.05
N ARG A 11 -22.52 -32.03 37.85
CA ARG A 11 -21.90 -30.92 38.60
C ARG A 11 -21.11 -31.41 39.83
N SER A 12 -21.65 -32.38 40.56
CA SER A 12 -21.03 -32.96 41.76
C SER A 12 -19.84 -33.88 41.45
N THR A 13 -19.80 -34.51 40.27
CA THR A 13 -18.69 -35.40 39.90
C THR A 13 -17.35 -34.65 39.80
N GLU A 14 -16.26 -35.24 40.31
CA GLU A 14 -14.90 -34.68 40.19
C GLU A 14 -14.42 -34.65 38.74
N LYS A 15 -13.59 -33.65 38.38
CA LYS A 15 -13.06 -33.49 37.02
C LYS A 15 -12.32 -34.74 36.49
N SER A 16 -11.60 -35.44 37.36
CA SER A 16 -10.84 -36.67 37.05
C SER A 16 -11.74 -37.85 36.66
N LYS A 17 -12.98 -37.89 37.17
CA LYS A 17 -13.94 -39.00 36.97
C LYS A 17 -14.93 -38.74 35.83
N LEU A 18 -14.90 -37.57 35.20
CA LEU A 18 -15.80 -37.19 34.10
C LEU A 18 -15.65 -38.09 32.85
N GLY A 19 -14.44 -38.58 32.57
CA GLY A 19 -14.23 -39.53 31.46
C GLY A 19 -15.02 -40.83 31.67
N GLY A 20 -14.98 -41.38 32.88
CA GLY A 20 -15.76 -42.57 33.26
C GLY A 20 -17.27 -42.30 33.29
N LEU A 21 -17.69 -41.10 33.70
CA LEU A 21 -19.10 -40.70 33.65
C LEU A 21 -19.64 -40.64 32.21
N GLY A 22 -18.84 -40.14 31.26
CA GLY A 22 -19.20 -40.12 29.84
C GLY A 22 -19.44 -41.52 29.25
N ILE A 23 -18.64 -42.51 29.66
CA ILE A 23 -18.81 -43.92 29.27
C ILE A 23 -20.09 -44.50 29.89
N LYS A 24 -20.33 -44.24 31.18
CA LYS A 24 -21.56 -44.69 31.87
C LYS A 24 -22.83 -44.14 31.21
N ILE A 25 -22.82 -42.86 30.81
CA ILE A 25 -23.94 -42.22 30.10
C ILE A 25 -24.10 -42.82 28.70
N SER A 26 -23.02 -43.21 28.02
CA SER A 26 -23.10 -43.84 26.69
C SER A 26 -23.75 -45.22 26.72
N ASN A 27 -23.57 -45.98 27.80
CA ASN A 27 -24.09 -47.35 27.94
C ASN A 27 -25.59 -47.38 28.31
N ARG A 28 -26.15 -46.29 28.83
CA ARG A 28 -27.57 -46.19 29.21
C ARG A 28 -28.31 -45.30 28.22
N LYS A 29 -29.19 -45.90 27.40
CA LYS A 29 -29.92 -45.20 26.33
C LYS A 29 -30.74 -44.00 26.84
N GLU A 30 -31.45 -44.19 27.94
CA GLU A 30 -32.26 -43.14 28.60
C GLU A 30 -31.43 -41.93 29.01
N TRP A 31 -30.23 -42.14 29.57
CA TRP A 31 -29.36 -41.07 30.04
C TRP A 31 -28.76 -40.29 28.87
N LYS A 32 -28.50 -40.98 27.75
CA LYS A 32 -28.04 -40.37 26.51
C LYS A 32 -29.12 -39.48 25.89
N GLU A 33 -30.38 -39.93 25.87
CA GLU A 33 -31.52 -39.15 25.37
C GLU A 33 -31.77 -37.91 26.21
N LEU A 34 -31.74 -38.03 27.56
CA LEU A 34 -31.82 -36.88 28.48
C LEU A 34 -30.67 -35.89 28.27
N LEU A 35 -29.44 -36.38 28.10
CA LEU A 35 -28.28 -35.53 27.83
C LEU A 35 -28.43 -34.75 26.52
N ILE A 36 -28.95 -35.39 25.46
CA ILE A 36 -29.22 -34.76 24.17
C ILE A 36 -30.33 -33.72 24.30
N GLY A 37 -31.41 -34.01 25.03
CA GLY A 37 -32.51 -33.08 25.30
C GLY A 37 -32.05 -31.82 26.02
N LEU A 38 -31.27 -31.96 27.11
CA LEU A 38 -30.66 -30.86 27.85
C LEU A 38 -29.69 -30.00 27.02
N THR A 39 -29.16 -30.54 25.93
CA THR A 39 -28.21 -29.85 25.06
C THR A 39 -28.70 -29.80 23.61
N SER A 40 -30.01 -29.59 23.43
CA SER A 40 -30.67 -29.49 22.13
C SER A 40 -30.07 -28.42 21.20
N PHE A 41 -29.43 -27.38 21.77
CA PHE A 41 -28.73 -26.33 21.04
C PHE A 41 -27.41 -26.78 20.37
N LEU A 42 -26.92 -28.00 20.63
CA LEU A 42 -25.72 -28.58 20.00
C LEU A 42 -26.09 -29.64 18.96
N PRO A 43 -25.41 -29.68 17.79
CA PRO A 43 -25.65 -30.70 16.77
C PRO A 43 -25.44 -32.14 17.28
N LEU A 44 -26.20 -33.10 16.77
CA LEU A 44 -26.21 -34.50 17.22
C LEU A 44 -24.82 -35.18 17.13
N ASP A 45 -23.98 -34.76 16.19
CA ASP A 45 -22.62 -35.30 15.95
C ASP A 45 -21.59 -35.00 17.05
N PHE A 46 -21.97 -34.26 18.09
CA PHE A 46 -21.06 -33.87 19.17
C PHE A 46 -20.91 -34.95 20.23
N ALA A 47 -19.67 -35.22 20.64
CA ALA A 47 -19.35 -36.18 21.69
C ALA A 47 -20.01 -35.82 23.03
N ASN A 48 -20.47 -36.83 23.77
CA ASN A 48 -21.09 -36.68 25.10
C ASN A 48 -20.21 -35.87 26.08
N ALA A 49 -18.89 -36.02 26.01
CA ALA A 49 -17.94 -35.25 26.81
C ALA A 49 -18.09 -33.72 26.60
N THR A 50 -18.42 -33.29 25.38
CA THR A 50 -18.68 -31.87 25.08
C THR A 50 -19.99 -31.43 25.72
N ARG A 51 -21.06 -32.23 25.64
CA ARG A 51 -22.37 -31.91 26.23
C ARG A 51 -22.30 -31.80 27.76
N ILE A 52 -21.63 -32.75 28.42
CA ILE A 52 -21.35 -32.74 29.86
C ILE A 52 -20.59 -31.47 30.27
N PHE A 53 -19.62 -31.04 29.47
CA PHE A 53 -18.85 -29.82 29.72
C PHE A 53 -19.72 -28.56 29.68
N TYR A 54 -20.63 -28.42 28.70
CA TYR A 54 -21.53 -27.27 28.59
C TYR A 54 -22.46 -27.16 29.81
N ILE A 55 -23.04 -28.28 30.24
CA ILE A 55 -23.89 -28.37 31.45
C ILE A 55 -23.11 -27.96 32.70
N ARG A 56 -21.87 -28.44 32.84
CA ARG A 56 -21.01 -28.14 34.00
C ARG A 56 -20.61 -26.67 34.09
N ASN A 57 -20.38 -26.00 32.96
CA ASN A 57 -19.98 -24.58 32.93
C ASN A 57 -21.17 -23.63 32.74
N ASN A 58 -22.40 -24.14 32.80
CA ASN A 58 -23.64 -23.37 32.63
C ASN A 58 -23.68 -22.57 31.30
N VAL A 59 -23.14 -23.15 30.23
CA VAL A 59 -23.11 -22.52 28.89
C VAL A 59 -24.37 -22.94 28.14
N GLN A 60 -25.26 -21.98 27.87
CA GLN A 60 -26.56 -22.21 27.22
C GLN A 60 -26.54 -21.97 25.70
N SER A 61 -25.41 -21.57 25.12
CA SER A 61 -25.28 -21.29 23.69
C SER A 61 -23.98 -21.84 23.08
N PRO A 62 -23.96 -22.22 21.78
CA PRO A 62 -22.76 -22.74 21.14
C PRO A 62 -21.62 -21.72 21.08
N ILE A 63 -20.42 -22.09 21.53
CA ILE A 63 -19.24 -21.23 21.43
C ILE A 63 -18.72 -21.27 19.99
N LEU A 64 -18.78 -20.13 19.31
CA LEU A 64 -18.32 -19.98 17.92
C LEU A 64 -16.84 -19.58 17.84
N CYS A 65 -16.21 -19.90 16.70
CA CYS A 65 -14.86 -19.45 16.38
C CYS A 65 -14.80 -17.91 16.29
N ALA A 66 -13.80 -17.28 16.89
CA ALA A 66 -13.58 -15.84 16.80
C ALA A 66 -13.09 -15.34 15.42
N TYR A 67 -12.80 -16.22 14.47
CA TYR A 67 -12.40 -15.81 13.12
C TYR A 67 -13.64 -15.41 12.30
N PRO A 68 -13.73 -14.17 11.77
CA PRO A 68 -14.97 -13.62 11.18
C PRO A 68 -15.61 -14.47 10.07
N GLU A 69 -14.80 -15.16 9.27
CA GLU A 69 -15.28 -16.00 8.17
C GLU A 69 -15.61 -17.44 8.60
N CYS A 70 -15.35 -17.81 9.86
CA CYS A 70 -15.55 -19.16 10.37
C CYS A 70 -16.72 -19.21 11.35
N LYS A 71 -17.84 -19.81 10.92
CA LYS A 71 -19.03 -20.05 11.76
C LYS A 71 -19.01 -21.41 12.45
N ARG A 72 -17.84 -22.04 12.62
CA ARG A 72 -17.74 -23.37 13.25
C ARG A 72 -17.81 -23.26 14.77
N ILE A 73 -18.55 -24.19 15.38
CA ILE A 73 -18.61 -24.39 16.83
C ILE A 73 -17.29 -25.00 17.32
N ILE A 74 -16.77 -24.50 18.43
CA ILE A 74 -15.53 -24.99 19.05
C ILE A 74 -15.81 -26.30 19.80
N LYS A 75 -15.11 -27.38 19.41
CA LYS A 75 -15.24 -28.72 20.02
C LYS A 75 -14.37 -28.85 21.29
N PHE A 76 -14.82 -29.61 22.29
CA PHE A 76 -13.98 -30.01 23.43
C PHE A 76 -12.84 -30.92 22.95
N PRO A 77 -11.58 -30.80 23.47
CA PRO A 77 -11.08 -30.01 24.60
C PRO A 77 -10.60 -28.58 24.23
N GLN A 78 -10.93 -28.08 23.03
CA GLN A 78 -10.34 -26.86 22.47
C GLN A 78 -11.01 -25.55 22.95
N TYR A 79 -11.98 -25.61 23.86
CA TYR A 79 -12.79 -24.45 24.31
C TYR A 79 -12.00 -23.36 25.04
N LYS A 80 -10.79 -23.66 25.58
CA LYS A 80 -9.87 -22.61 26.08
C LYS A 80 -9.26 -21.78 24.96
N LYS A 81 -9.35 -22.23 23.71
CA LYS A 81 -8.83 -21.52 22.53
C LYS A 81 -9.97 -20.73 21.90
N LYS A 82 -9.72 -19.46 21.56
CA LYS A 82 -10.67 -18.57 20.86
C LYS A 82 -11.04 -19.04 19.44
N TYR A 83 -10.37 -20.05 18.91
CA TYR A 83 -10.46 -20.46 17.51
C TYR A 83 -10.69 -21.96 17.37
N CYS A 84 -11.43 -22.37 16.34
CA CYS A 84 -11.73 -23.78 16.06
C CYS A 84 -10.53 -24.61 15.56
N SER A 85 -9.41 -23.96 15.17
CA SER A 85 -8.20 -24.63 14.68
C SER A 85 -6.99 -23.70 14.75
N HIS A 86 -5.78 -24.27 14.76
CA HIS A 86 -4.54 -23.51 14.61
C HIS A 86 -4.54 -22.66 13.33
N ARG A 87 -5.13 -23.17 12.24
CA ARG A 87 -5.26 -22.44 10.97
C ARG A 87 -6.07 -21.15 11.13
N CYS A 88 -7.20 -21.18 11.82
CA CYS A 88 -8.01 -19.99 12.09
C CYS A 88 -7.27 -18.99 12.97
N ALA A 89 -6.55 -19.47 13.99
CA ALA A 89 -5.72 -18.63 14.84
C ALA A 89 -4.60 -17.93 14.03
N SER A 90 -3.85 -18.68 13.22
CA SER A 90 -2.78 -18.12 12.38
C SER A 90 -3.30 -17.15 11.33
N LYS A 91 -4.42 -17.45 10.67
CA LYS A 91 -5.03 -16.53 9.70
C LYS A 91 -5.47 -15.23 10.36
N HIS A 92 -6.10 -15.32 11.53
CA HIS A 92 -6.49 -14.13 12.29
C HIS A 92 -5.27 -13.27 12.65
N ILE A 93 -4.19 -13.89 13.15
CA ILE A 93 -2.94 -13.18 13.50
C ILE A 93 -2.24 -12.59 12.27
N GLN A 94 -2.20 -13.32 11.15
CA GLN A 94 -1.56 -12.83 9.92
C GLN A 94 -2.33 -11.67 9.29
N ASN A 95 -3.66 -11.64 9.44
CA ASN A 95 -4.50 -10.58 8.93
C ASN A 95 -4.58 -9.37 9.86
N ASP A 96 -4.11 -9.50 11.10
CA ASP A 96 -4.05 -8.43 12.09
C ASP A 96 -3.04 -7.35 11.66
N ASP A 97 -3.51 -6.12 11.51
CA ASP A 97 -2.69 -5.03 10.98
C ASP A 97 -1.58 -4.61 11.95
N ILE A 98 -1.81 -4.71 13.26
CA ILE A 98 -0.79 -4.44 14.29
C ILE A 98 0.33 -5.49 14.19
N PHE A 99 -0.03 -6.76 13.99
CA PHE A 99 0.94 -7.83 13.78
C PHE A 99 1.75 -7.62 12.50
N LYS A 100 1.10 -7.29 11.37
CA LYS A 100 1.80 -6.97 10.11
C LYS A 100 2.77 -5.82 10.29
N GLU A 101 2.34 -4.75 10.97
CA GLU A 101 3.19 -3.59 11.23
C GLU A 101 4.42 -3.98 12.06
N LYS A 102 4.23 -4.70 13.18
CA LYS A 102 5.33 -5.20 14.01
C LYS A 102 6.30 -6.08 13.22
N LEU A 103 5.79 -6.97 12.37
CA LEU A 103 6.61 -7.84 11.54
C LEU A 103 7.41 -7.05 10.50
N THR A 104 6.79 -6.05 9.86
CA THR A 104 7.49 -5.16 8.92
C THR A 104 8.55 -4.32 9.61
N ALA A 105 8.29 -3.80 10.82
CA ALA A 105 9.25 -3.06 11.63
C ALA A 105 10.44 -3.95 12.02
N LYS A 106 10.19 -5.18 12.48
CA LYS A 106 11.24 -6.15 12.81
C LYS A 106 12.13 -6.47 11.61
N LYS A 107 11.53 -6.69 10.43
CA LYS A 107 12.29 -6.90 9.19
C LYS A 107 13.11 -5.67 8.80
N LYS A 108 12.52 -4.47 8.86
CA LYS A 108 13.24 -3.21 8.57
C LYS A 108 14.43 -3.03 9.50
N LYS A 109 14.25 -3.29 10.80
CA LYS A 109 15.33 -3.24 11.79
C LYS A 109 16.44 -4.25 11.46
N PHE A 110 16.08 -5.51 11.21
CA PHE A 110 17.04 -6.54 10.81
C PHE A 110 17.88 -6.12 9.59
N TRP A 111 17.26 -5.61 8.53
CA TRP A 111 17.99 -5.15 7.34
C TRP A 111 18.79 -3.86 7.56
N LYS A 112 18.35 -3.00 8.48
CA LYS A 112 19.11 -1.80 8.86
C LYS A 112 20.41 -2.19 9.56
N ASP A 113 20.31 -3.12 10.50
CA ASP A 113 21.41 -3.57 11.37
C ASP A 113 22.32 -4.62 10.69
N ALA A 114 21.89 -5.18 9.54
CA ALA A 114 22.69 -6.17 8.81
C ALA A 114 23.96 -5.57 8.19
N ASP A 115 25.04 -6.33 8.26
CA ASP A 115 26.34 -6.01 7.67
C ASP A 115 26.27 -5.85 6.14
N GLU A 116 27.16 -5.03 5.57
CA GLU A 116 27.25 -4.79 4.13
C GLU A 116 27.67 -6.04 3.35
N ASP A 117 28.54 -6.88 3.91
CA ASP A 117 28.95 -8.17 3.34
C ASP A 117 27.77 -9.14 3.29
N PHE A 118 26.93 -9.16 4.33
CA PHE A 118 25.71 -9.96 4.32
C PHE A 118 24.73 -9.48 3.24
N LYS A 119 24.54 -8.16 3.12
CA LYS A 119 23.65 -7.56 2.12
C LYS A 119 24.13 -7.84 0.70
N SER A 120 25.42 -7.70 0.44
CA SER A 120 26.03 -7.95 -0.87
C SER A 120 25.99 -9.44 -1.21
N GLY A 121 26.30 -10.33 -0.25
CA GLY A 121 26.21 -11.78 -0.39
C GLY A 121 24.79 -12.24 -0.71
N TRP A 122 23.77 -11.73 -0.01
CA TRP A 122 22.37 -12.03 -0.28
C TRP A 122 21.97 -11.61 -1.70
N LYS A 123 22.34 -10.38 -2.12
CA LYS A 123 22.05 -9.86 -3.45
C LYS A 123 22.69 -10.71 -4.55
N ASN A 124 23.95 -11.10 -4.36
CA ASN A 124 24.68 -11.96 -5.29
C ASN A 124 24.08 -13.36 -5.36
N ASN A 125 23.67 -13.94 -4.23
CA ASN A 125 23.03 -15.24 -4.20
C ASN A 125 21.68 -15.23 -4.96
N CYS A 126 20.86 -14.20 -4.78
CA CYS A 126 19.64 -14.02 -5.56
C CYS A 126 19.92 -13.92 -7.07
N LYS A 127 20.94 -13.13 -7.46
CA LYS A 127 21.34 -12.97 -8.86
C LYS A 127 21.83 -14.30 -9.46
N ASN A 128 22.68 -15.02 -8.74
CA ASN A 128 23.26 -16.29 -9.18
C ASN A 128 22.20 -17.39 -9.29
N GLY A 129 21.27 -17.46 -8.33
CA GLY A 129 20.15 -18.40 -8.40
C GLY A 129 19.22 -18.13 -9.59
N MET A 130 18.96 -16.85 -9.89
CA MET A 130 18.19 -16.46 -11.08
C MET A 130 18.93 -16.83 -12.37
N MET A 131 20.23 -16.56 -12.42
CA MET A 131 21.09 -16.88 -13.56
C MET A 131 21.17 -18.39 -13.80
N ALA A 132 21.36 -19.18 -12.74
CA ALA A 132 21.47 -20.63 -12.83
C ALA A 132 20.19 -21.30 -13.33
N LYS A 133 19.02 -20.79 -12.93
CA LYS A 133 17.72 -21.39 -13.28
C LYS A 133 17.13 -20.86 -14.58
N TYR A 134 17.37 -19.59 -14.90
CA TYR A 134 16.67 -18.88 -15.98
C TYR A 134 17.60 -18.15 -16.96
N GLY A 135 18.92 -18.21 -16.77
CA GLY A 135 19.90 -17.52 -17.63
C GLY A 135 19.83 -15.99 -17.59
N VAL A 136 19.06 -15.42 -16.66
CA VAL A 136 18.89 -13.97 -16.51
C VAL A 136 19.20 -13.54 -15.08
N ASP A 137 19.67 -12.32 -14.89
CA ASP A 137 19.98 -11.75 -13.58
C ASP A 137 18.74 -11.18 -12.85
N HIS A 138 17.63 -10.98 -13.56
CA HIS A 138 16.44 -10.31 -13.04
C HIS A 138 15.15 -10.86 -13.66
N ASN A 139 14.11 -11.03 -12.84
CA ASN A 139 12.81 -11.58 -13.28
C ASN A 139 12.13 -10.76 -14.40
N PHE A 140 12.17 -9.43 -14.37
CA PHE A 140 11.62 -8.58 -15.42
C PHE A 140 12.32 -8.69 -16.79
N LYS A 141 13.46 -9.38 -16.90
CA LYS A 141 14.03 -9.73 -18.20
C LYS A 141 13.37 -10.97 -18.82
N LEU A 142 12.60 -11.73 -18.05
CA LEU A 142 11.77 -12.81 -18.57
C LEU A 142 10.51 -12.25 -19.19
N GLU A 143 10.28 -12.55 -20.46
CA GLU A 143 9.11 -12.10 -21.20
C GLU A 143 7.80 -12.51 -20.51
N ASP A 144 7.70 -13.77 -20.09
CA ASP A 144 6.53 -14.28 -19.35
C ASP A 144 6.20 -13.44 -18.10
N HIS A 145 7.22 -13.04 -17.34
CA HIS A 145 7.03 -12.25 -16.13
C HIS A 145 6.64 -10.81 -16.45
N TYR A 146 7.23 -10.24 -17.49
CA TYR A 146 6.90 -8.93 -18.01
C TYR A 146 5.44 -8.87 -18.49
N GLU A 147 5.02 -9.83 -19.31
CA GLU A 147 3.64 -9.92 -19.82
C GLU A 147 2.62 -10.10 -18.70
N ARG A 148 2.88 -10.98 -17.73
CA ARG A 148 1.97 -11.19 -16.59
C ARG A 148 1.79 -9.91 -15.76
N SER A 149 2.88 -9.16 -15.60
CA SER A 149 2.85 -7.86 -14.92
C SER A 149 2.00 -6.85 -15.71
N LYS A 150 2.18 -6.77 -17.03
CA LYS A 150 1.41 -5.90 -17.93
C LYS A 150 -0.09 -6.26 -17.94
N LYS A 151 -0.43 -7.55 -18.03
CA LYS A 151 -1.82 -8.04 -17.95
C LYS A 151 -2.50 -7.63 -16.64
N THR A 152 -1.76 -7.69 -15.53
CA THR A 152 -2.28 -7.28 -14.21
C THR A 152 -2.52 -5.78 -14.12
N LEU A 153 -1.60 -4.97 -14.65
CA LEU A 153 -1.73 -3.51 -14.72
C LEU A 153 -2.92 -3.08 -15.58
N LEU A 154 -3.09 -3.72 -16.74
CA LEU A 154 -4.24 -3.49 -17.61
C LEU A 154 -5.55 -3.86 -16.93
N LYS A 155 -5.62 -5.04 -16.28
CA LYS A 155 -6.82 -5.49 -15.57
C LYS A 155 -7.23 -4.56 -14.42
N ARG A 156 -6.27 -4.01 -13.69
CA ARG A 156 -6.55 -3.20 -12.48
C ARG A 156 -6.70 -1.70 -12.76
N TYR A 157 -5.94 -1.18 -13.73
CA TYR A 157 -5.78 0.27 -13.92
C TYR A 157 -5.98 0.70 -15.38
N GLY A 158 -6.25 -0.22 -16.31
CA GLY A 158 -6.47 0.09 -17.72
C GLY A 158 -5.24 0.61 -18.46
N VAL A 159 -4.06 0.59 -17.84
CA VAL A 159 -2.81 1.11 -18.42
C VAL A 159 -1.72 0.05 -18.43
N ASP A 160 -0.79 0.19 -19.37
CA ASP A 160 0.38 -0.68 -19.51
C ASP A 160 1.52 -0.36 -18.52
N SER A 161 1.53 0.85 -17.97
CA SER A 161 2.56 1.34 -17.08
C SER A 161 1.95 2.10 -15.89
N PRO A 162 2.44 1.86 -14.66
CA PRO A 162 1.98 2.58 -13.48
C PRO A 162 2.05 4.10 -13.63
N ALA A 163 3.08 4.60 -14.32
CA ALA A 163 3.32 6.03 -14.52
C ALA A 163 2.31 6.70 -15.46
N LYS A 164 1.51 5.94 -16.22
CA LYS A 164 0.45 6.48 -17.08
C LYS A 164 -0.90 6.54 -16.37
N SER A 165 -1.11 5.75 -15.31
CA SER A 165 -2.36 5.72 -14.56
C SER A 165 -2.57 7.02 -13.78
N HIS A 166 -3.69 7.70 -14.03
CA HIS A 166 -4.12 8.87 -13.24
C HIS A 166 -4.39 8.47 -11.78
N ILE A 167 -5.01 7.32 -11.55
CA ILE A 167 -5.29 6.77 -10.20
C ILE A 167 -4.00 6.66 -9.37
N ILE A 168 -2.93 6.14 -9.99
CA ILE A 168 -1.63 5.99 -9.30
C ILE A 168 -0.96 7.35 -9.10
N LYS A 169 -1.02 8.26 -10.08
CA LYS A 169 -0.49 9.63 -9.94
C LYS A 169 -1.16 10.39 -8.81
N ASP A 170 -2.49 10.32 -8.72
CA ASP A 170 -3.26 11.01 -7.69
C ASP A 170 -2.98 10.41 -6.31
N LYS A 171 -2.86 9.09 -6.22
CA LYS A 171 -2.44 8.43 -4.98
C LYS A 171 -1.06 8.88 -4.52
N ILE A 172 -0.08 8.95 -5.43
CA ILE A 172 1.26 9.46 -5.13
C ILE A 172 1.18 10.92 -4.65
N ARG A 173 0.41 11.75 -5.36
CA ARG A 173 0.22 13.17 -5.00
C ARG A 173 -0.36 13.32 -3.59
N ASN A 174 -1.42 12.58 -3.27
CA ASN A 174 -2.09 12.65 -1.97
C ASN A 174 -1.16 12.20 -0.85
N THR A 175 -0.46 11.06 -1.01
CA THR A 175 0.50 10.60 0.00
C THR A 175 1.66 11.58 0.20
N ASN A 176 2.11 12.27 -0.85
CA ASN A 176 3.14 13.30 -0.71
C ASN A 176 2.62 14.53 0.04
N ILE A 177 1.38 14.95 -0.23
CA ILE A 177 0.75 16.07 0.49
C ILE A 177 0.55 15.71 1.96
N GLU A 178 0.06 14.50 2.27
CA GLU A 178 -0.12 14.03 3.65
C GLU A 178 1.20 13.99 4.43
N LYS A 179 2.29 13.54 3.79
CA LYS A 179 3.59 13.38 4.47
C LYS A 179 4.44 14.65 4.52
N TYR A 180 4.38 15.46 3.48
CA TYR A 180 5.32 16.57 3.28
C TYR A 180 4.64 17.92 3.08
N GLY A 181 3.30 17.99 3.08
CA GLY A 181 2.53 19.20 2.81
C GLY A 181 2.59 19.69 1.36
N VAL A 182 3.30 18.98 0.48
CA VAL A 182 3.53 19.38 -0.92
C VAL A 182 3.35 18.19 -1.87
N SER A 183 2.93 18.47 -3.10
CA SER A 183 2.72 17.42 -4.12
C SER A 183 4.01 16.73 -4.59
N CYS A 184 5.14 17.45 -4.51
CA CYS A 184 6.45 16.97 -4.90
C CYS A 184 7.41 17.06 -3.70
N PRO A 185 8.01 15.93 -3.23
CA PRO A 185 8.90 15.93 -2.08
C PRO A 185 10.11 16.86 -2.23
N LEU A 186 10.60 17.08 -3.46
CA LEU A 186 11.73 17.99 -3.72
C LEU A 186 11.39 19.48 -3.51
N ASN A 187 10.10 19.80 -3.47
CA ASN A 187 9.59 21.12 -3.15
C ASN A 187 9.23 21.26 -1.66
N ALA A 188 9.46 20.22 -0.85
CA ALA A 188 9.24 20.32 0.58
C ALA A 188 10.25 21.32 1.17
N PRO A 189 9.84 22.16 2.13
CA PRO A 189 10.68 23.23 2.66
C PRO A 189 12.01 22.72 3.20
N GLU A 190 12.00 21.58 3.91
CA GLU A 190 13.21 20.93 4.42
C GLU A 190 14.20 20.54 3.29
N GLN A 191 13.68 19.99 2.19
CA GLN A 191 14.50 19.58 1.04
C GLN A 191 15.03 20.80 0.28
N ILE A 192 14.27 21.89 0.26
CA ILE A 192 14.69 23.17 -0.33
C ILE A 192 15.86 23.79 0.46
N ILE A 193 15.87 23.65 1.78
CA ILE A 193 16.97 24.13 2.62
C ILE A 193 18.22 23.29 2.39
N LYS A 194 18.09 21.95 2.50
CA LYS A 194 19.22 21.01 2.30
C LYS A 194 19.90 21.16 0.94
N LYS A 195 19.13 21.34 -0.14
CA LYS A 195 19.72 21.56 -1.48
C LYS A 195 20.50 22.87 -1.55
N LYS A 196 19.99 23.95 -0.94
CA LYS A 196 20.66 25.25 -0.91
C LYS A 196 21.94 25.18 -0.09
N GLU A 197 21.91 24.55 1.08
CA GLU A 197 23.11 24.32 1.91
C GLU A 197 24.19 23.56 1.14
N THR A 198 23.79 22.51 0.41
CA THR A 198 24.72 21.71 -0.41
C THR A 198 25.33 22.55 -1.53
N TRP A 199 24.54 23.40 -2.20
CA TRP A 199 25.04 24.30 -3.24
C TRP A 199 25.95 25.39 -2.68
N MET A 200 25.61 25.97 -1.53
CA MET A 200 26.46 26.93 -0.84
C MET A 200 27.79 26.31 -0.42
N LYS A 201 27.78 25.09 0.13
CA LYS A 201 28.99 24.37 0.55
C LYS A 201 29.92 24.05 -0.62
N ASN A 202 29.36 23.56 -1.73
CA ASN A 202 30.16 23.04 -2.84
C ASN A 202 30.50 24.09 -3.89
N LEU A 203 29.62 25.08 -4.10
CA LEU A 203 29.71 26.05 -5.20
C LEU A 203 29.69 27.51 -4.73
N GLY A 204 29.49 27.78 -3.44
CA GLY A 204 29.41 29.14 -2.89
C GLY A 204 28.20 29.94 -3.37
N VAL A 205 27.25 29.33 -4.07
CA VAL A 205 26.09 30.01 -4.67
C VAL A 205 24.78 29.33 -4.30
N ASP A 206 23.72 30.14 -4.23
CA ASP A 206 22.35 29.72 -3.89
C ASP A 206 21.65 28.93 -5.01
N ASN A 207 22.19 28.98 -6.24
CA ASN A 207 21.69 28.25 -7.40
C ASN A 207 22.88 27.76 -8.25
N PRO A 208 22.93 26.46 -8.60
CA PRO A 208 24.00 25.89 -9.43
C PRO A 208 24.21 26.64 -10.75
N LEU A 209 23.14 27.16 -11.36
CA LEU A 209 23.24 27.88 -12.64
C LEU A 209 23.90 29.27 -12.52
N LYS A 210 24.00 29.84 -11.32
CA LYS A 210 24.76 31.08 -11.11
C LYS A 210 26.25 30.81 -11.01
N SER A 211 26.67 29.60 -10.63
CA SER A 211 28.08 29.22 -10.52
C SER A 211 28.76 29.26 -11.88
N GLU A 212 29.88 29.98 -11.96
CA GLU A 212 30.64 30.09 -13.21
C GLU A 212 31.27 28.75 -13.62
N VAL A 213 31.61 27.90 -12.65
CA VAL A 213 32.11 26.53 -12.88
C VAL A 213 31.07 25.70 -13.64
N ILE A 214 29.80 25.77 -13.22
CA ILE A 214 28.71 25.03 -13.85
C ILE A 214 28.38 25.61 -15.23
N LYS A 215 28.35 26.94 -15.38
CA LYS A 215 28.14 27.57 -16.71
C LYS A 215 29.23 27.18 -17.70
N LYS A 216 30.49 27.09 -17.27
CA LYS A 216 31.59 26.64 -18.12
C LYS A 216 31.39 25.18 -18.54
N LYS A 217 31.10 24.28 -17.60
CA LYS A 217 30.77 22.87 -17.91
C LYS A 217 29.61 22.72 -18.90
N ILE A 218 28.56 23.53 -18.78
CA ILE A 218 27.43 23.54 -19.72
C ILE A 218 27.89 23.98 -21.12
N ARG A 219 28.72 25.02 -21.22
CA ARG A 219 29.27 25.47 -22.50
C ARG A 219 30.16 24.40 -23.16
N ASP A 220 31.03 23.79 -22.37
CA ASP A 220 31.97 22.78 -22.85
C ASP A 220 31.24 21.53 -23.35
N THR A 221 30.27 21.02 -22.58
CA THR A 221 29.44 19.87 -23.00
C THR A 221 28.59 20.16 -24.24
N HIS A 222 28.04 21.37 -24.37
CA HIS A 222 27.35 21.78 -25.59
C HIS A 222 28.30 21.83 -26.79
N LYS A 223 29.51 22.37 -26.62
CA LYS A 223 30.52 22.46 -27.67
C LYS A 223 31.04 21.08 -28.07
N GLU A 224 31.29 20.19 -27.12
CA GLU A 224 31.75 18.82 -27.38
C GLU A 224 30.71 18.00 -28.13
N LYS A 225 29.45 18.04 -27.68
CA LYS A 225 28.40 17.19 -28.25
C LYS A 225 27.82 17.74 -29.55
N TYR A 226 27.78 19.06 -29.71
CA TYR A 226 27.06 19.70 -30.82
C TYR A 226 27.87 20.78 -31.56
N GLY A 227 29.14 21.00 -31.21
CA GLY A 227 30.00 22.06 -31.78
C GLY A 227 29.61 23.49 -31.38
N MET A 228 28.37 23.70 -30.94
CA MET A 228 27.80 24.99 -30.58
C MET A 228 26.64 24.85 -29.58
N HIS A 229 26.11 25.97 -29.11
CA HIS A 229 24.93 25.97 -28.26
C HIS A 229 23.70 25.38 -29.01
N PRO A 230 22.95 24.42 -28.42
CA PRO A 230 21.86 23.72 -29.11
C PRO A 230 20.80 24.64 -29.75
N SER A 231 20.46 25.76 -29.10
CA SER A 231 19.47 26.71 -29.65
C SER A 231 19.89 27.34 -30.98
N LYS A 232 21.17 27.32 -31.34
CA LYS A 232 21.67 27.83 -32.62
C LYS A 232 21.59 26.80 -33.74
N LEU A 233 21.40 25.52 -33.42
CA LEU A 233 21.29 24.46 -34.42
C LEU A 233 20.10 24.69 -35.36
N PRO A 234 20.28 24.58 -36.69
CA PRO A 234 19.21 24.83 -37.66
C PRO A 234 17.94 24.01 -37.42
N GLU A 235 18.10 22.73 -37.07
CA GLU A 235 16.97 21.83 -36.78
C GLU A 235 16.14 22.30 -35.59
N ILE A 236 16.81 22.74 -34.51
CA ILE A 236 16.14 23.22 -33.30
C ILE A 236 15.44 24.54 -33.59
N LYS A 237 16.07 25.45 -34.33
CA LYS A 237 15.43 26.70 -34.79
C LYS A 237 14.17 26.42 -35.61
N LYS A 238 14.22 25.48 -36.56
CA LYS A 238 13.07 25.10 -37.37
C LYS A 238 11.93 24.51 -36.53
N LYS A 239 12.25 23.64 -35.56
CA LYS A 239 11.26 23.09 -34.61
C LYS A 239 10.63 24.17 -33.73
N GLN A 240 11.44 25.10 -33.22
CA GLN A 240 10.94 26.24 -32.43
C GLN A 240 9.99 27.11 -33.26
N PHE A 241 10.36 27.42 -34.51
CA PHE A 241 9.53 28.17 -35.44
C PHE A 241 8.20 27.46 -35.75
N ASN A 242 8.23 26.16 -36.05
CA ASN A 242 7.02 25.38 -36.33
C ASN A 242 6.08 25.32 -35.12
N THR A 243 6.64 25.15 -33.92
CA THR A 243 5.86 25.17 -32.66
C THR A 243 5.23 26.54 -32.44
N TRP A 244 5.94 27.61 -32.74
CA TRP A 244 5.44 28.99 -32.66
C TRP A 244 4.27 29.22 -33.63
N ILE A 245 4.39 28.79 -34.90
CA ILE A 245 3.31 28.86 -35.90
C ILE A 245 2.08 28.08 -35.41
N LYS A 246 2.27 26.85 -34.94
CA LYS A 246 1.19 26.00 -34.44
C LYS A 246 0.46 26.63 -33.24
N ASN A 247 1.19 27.11 -32.24
CA ASN A 247 0.61 27.77 -31.07
C ASN A 247 -0.14 29.07 -31.43
N ARG A 248 0.32 29.77 -32.48
CA ARG A 248 -0.34 30.96 -33.02
C ARG A 248 -1.65 30.60 -33.74
N ALA A 249 -1.65 29.55 -34.56
CA ALA A 249 -2.85 29.03 -35.22
C ALA A 249 -3.90 28.53 -34.20
N GLU A 250 -3.46 27.86 -33.13
CA GLU A 250 -4.33 27.37 -32.06
C GLU A 250 -4.76 28.47 -31.06
N GLY A 251 -4.38 29.74 -31.27
CA GLY A 251 -4.75 30.85 -30.39
C GLY A 251 -4.15 30.80 -28.98
N LYS A 252 -3.18 29.91 -28.74
CA LYS A 252 -2.47 29.74 -27.45
C LYS A 252 -1.38 30.79 -27.22
N HIS A 253 -1.06 31.57 -28.26
CA HIS A 253 -0.13 32.68 -28.16
C HIS A 253 -0.80 33.91 -27.51
N HIS A 254 -0.17 34.51 -26.50
CA HIS A 254 -0.62 35.78 -25.93
C HIS A 254 -0.47 36.88 -26.98
N ILE A 255 -1.59 37.37 -27.52
CA ILE A 255 -1.64 38.51 -28.44
C ILE A 255 -2.16 39.68 -27.62
N TRP A 256 -1.29 40.66 -27.35
CA TRP A 256 -1.68 41.93 -26.77
C TRP A 256 -2.52 42.69 -27.80
N LYS A 257 -3.81 42.90 -27.53
CA LYS A 257 -4.63 43.78 -28.36
C LYS A 257 -4.49 45.20 -27.82
N ARG A 258 -3.97 46.10 -28.65
CA ARG A 258 -3.93 47.54 -28.36
C ARG A 258 -5.27 48.14 -28.77
N LYS A 259 -6.00 48.71 -27.82
CA LYS A 259 -7.18 49.54 -28.10
C LYS A 259 -6.83 51.00 -27.83
N ILE A 260 -7.27 51.89 -28.71
CA ILE A 260 -7.17 53.34 -28.49
C ILE A 260 -8.39 53.74 -27.68
N PHE A 261 -8.16 54.31 -26.50
CA PHE A 261 -9.18 54.86 -25.63
C PHE A 261 -9.15 56.38 -25.74
N THR A 262 -10.28 56.98 -26.10
CA THR A 262 -10.41 58.43 -26.23
C THR A 262 -11.15 58.95 -25.00
N PHE A 263 -10.48 59.78 -24.21
CA PHE A 263 -11.08 60.46 -23.05
C PHE A 263 -12.08 61.53 -23.53
N PRO A 264 -13.08 61.89 -22.70
CA PRO A 264 -14.04 62.96 -23.03
C PRO A 264 -13.39 64.33 -23.33
N SER A 265 -12.16 64.56 -22.86
CA SER A 265 -11.33 65.73 -23.16
C SER A 265 -10.66 65.69 -24.54
N GLY A 266 -10.93 64.67 -25.36
CA GLY A 266 -10.32 64.45 -26.68
C GLY A 266 -8.95 63.78 -26.64
N ARG A 267 -8.35 63.57 -25.46
CA ARG A 267 -7.05 62.90 -25.31
C ARG A 267 -7.16 61.42 -25.63
N GLN A 268 -6.29 60.89 -26.50
CA GLN A 268 -6.24 59.46 -26.82
C GLN A 268 -5.11 58.77 -26.04
N MET A 269 -5.36 57.55 -25.55
CA MET A 269 -4.38 56.71 -24.85
C MET A 269 -4.50 55.25 -25.30
N ILE A 270 -3.38 54.58 -25.53
CA ILE A 270 -3.36 53.18 -25.98
C ILE A 270 -3.34 52.25 -24.76
N LEU A 271 -4.40 51.47 -24.57
CA LEU A 271 -4.48 50.44 -23.52
C LEU A 271 -4.16 49.05 -24.10
N GLN A 272 -3.34 48.28 -23.40
CA GLN A 272 -3.02 46.89 -23.76
C GLN A 272 -3.92 45.92 -22.98
N GLU A 273 -4.88 45.28 -23.65
CA GLU A 273 -5.71 44.23 -23.04
C GLU A 273 -5.02 42.86 -23.21
N THR A 274 -4.85 42.13 -22.09
CA THR A 274 -4.56 40.69 -22.16
C THR A 274 -5.86 39.90 -22.25
N ARG A 275 -5.88 38.86 -23.09
CA ARG A 275 -7.06 37.99 -23.29
C ARG A 275 -7.31 37.00 -22.13
N LYS A 276 -6.95 37.35 -20.89
CA LYS A 276 -7.27 36.55 -19.68
C LYS A 276 -7.93 37.45 -18.64
N LEU A 277 -9.25 37.57 -18.74
CA LEU A 277 -10.10 37.97 -17.62
C LEU A 277 -10.01 36.89 -16.54
N TYR A 278 -9.08 37.07 -15.59
CA TYR A 278 -9.29 36.56 -14.24
C TYR A 278 -9.79 37.75 -13.43
N TRP A 279 -11.11 37.83 -13.23
CA TRP A 279 -11.67 38.69 -12.19
C TRP A 279 -11.15 38.15 -10.86
N ARG A 280 -10.14 38.82 -10.29
CA ARG A 280 -9.76 38.64 -8.90
C ARG A 280 -10.47 39.74 -8.15
N ILE A 281 -11.64 39.39 -7.59
CA ILE A 281 -12.36 40.21 -6.62
C ILE A 281 -11.41 40.39 -5.42
N ILE A 282 -11.07 41.64 -5.13
CA ILE A 282 -10.58 42.10 -3.82
C ILE A 282 -11.67 43.03 -3.32
#